data_AF-A0A822XEX3-F1
#
_entry.id   AF-A0A822XEX3-F1
#
_cell.length_a   1.000
_cell.length_b   1.000
_cell.length_c   1.000
_cell.angle_alpha   90.00
_cell.angle_beta   90.00
_cell.angle_gamma   90.00
#
_symmetry.space_group_name_H-M   'P 1'
#
loop_
_entity.id
_entity.type
_entity.pdbx_description
1 polymer ?
#
loop_
_entity_poly.entity_id
_entity_poly.type
_entity_poly.pdbx_seq_one_letter_code
_entity_poly.pdbx_strand_id
1 'polypeptide(L)'
;MDILLKANQAPSHYYMASRAYSSGLSVVYDNTIATTILQYRENYTPSSSLSMQSLPPYNDTEVATSFTTRFRRLASKEHPTDVLLTVDTHVYTTISVNTLPCASDSCNGPLGSRLSASMNNISFVTPSIDILKAYYRMIRGVYTIDFPNDPPYYFNFTADDLPIEKL
;
A
#
# COMPACT_ATOMS: atom_id res chain seq x y z
N MET A 1 -11.02 7.32 2.49
CA MET A 1 -11.54 8.05 1.32
C MET A 1 -12.97 8.40 1.64
N ASP A 2 -13.35 9.65 1.44
CA ASP A 2 -14.71 10.10 1.73
C ASP A 2 -15.45 10.26 0.42
N ILE A 3 -16.62 9.64 0.31
CA ILE A 3 -17.42 9.60 -0.90
C ILE A 3 -18.84 9.98 -0.52
N LEU A 4 -19.41 10.96 -1.23
CA LEU A 4 -20.81 11.32 -1.10
C LEU A 4 -21.64 10.45 -2.04
N LEU A 5 -22.50 9.63 -1.44
CA LEU A 5 -23.50 8.85 -2.18
C LEU A 5 -24.82 9.62 -2.23
N LYS A 6 -25.33 9.87 -3.43
CA LYS A 6 -26.69 10.38 -3.62
C LYS A 6 -27.64 9.20 -3.87
N ALA A 7 -28.52 8.90 -2.90
CA ALA A 7 -29.53 7.85 -3.02
C ALA A 7 -30.73 8.32 -3.86
N ASN A 8 -30.59 8.34 -5.18
CA ASN A 8 -31.60 8.81 -6.14
C ASN A 8 -32.10 7.72 -7.10
N GLN A 9 -31.82 6.45 -6.79
CA GLN A 9 -32.32 5.31 -7.55
C GLN A 9 -33.70 4.91 -7.03
N ALA A 10 -34.42 4.05 -7.76
CA ALA A 10 -35.71 3.53 -7.31
C ALA A 10 -35.56 2.85 -5.93
N PRO A 11 -36.47 3.07 -4.97
CA PRO A 11 -36.36 2.46 -3.65
C PRO A 11 -36.23 0.92 -3.75
N SER A 12 -35.09 0.41 -3.30
CA SER A 12 -34.73 -1.01 -3.39
C SER A 12 -33.57 -1.36 -2.47
N HIS A 13 -33.01 -2.55 -2.64
CA HIS A 13 -31.73 -2.96 -2.09
C HIS A 13 -30.65 -2.81 -3.16
N TYR A 14 -29.42 -2.48 -2.75
CA TYR A 14 -28.27 -2.36 -3.64
C TYR A 14 -27.04 -2.98 -2.99
N TYR A 15 -26.25 -3.73 -3.75
CA TYR A 15 -24.96 -4.21 -3.25
C TYR A 15 -23.94 -3.06 -3.22
N MET A 16 -23.21 -2.98 -2.11
CA MET A 16 -21.87 -2.40 -2.08
C MET A 16 -20.88 -3.55 -2.03
N ALA A 17 -19.86 -3.52 -2.87
CA ALA A 17 -18.92 -4.63 -3.01
C ALA A 17 -17.48 -4.12 -3.05
N SER A 18 -16.56 -4.94 -2.55
CA SER A 18 -15.12 -4.65 -2.57
C SER A 18 -14.31 -5.93 -2.79
N ARG A 19 -13.21 -5.81 -3.52
CA ARG A 19 -12.25 -6.88 -3.80
C ARG A 19 -10.84 -6.29 -3.75
N ALA A 20 -9.86 -7.09 -3.35
CA ALA A 20 -8.45 -6.71 -3.41
C ALA A 20 -7.98 -6.49 -4.85
N TYR A 21 -7.17 -5.45 -5.07
CA TYR A 21 -6.33 -5.33 -6.24
C TYR A 21 -4.98 -6.01 -5.95
N SER A 22 -4.51 -6.88 -6.85
CA SER A 22 -3.22 -7.56 -6.74
C SER A 22 -2.62 -7.81 -8.12
N SER A 23 -1.41 -7.28 -8.33
CA SER A 23 -0.61 -7.49 -9.54
C SER A 23 0.65 -8.34 -9.28
N GLY A 24 0.81 -8.85 -8.05
CA GLY A 24 1.96 -9.67 -7.68
C GLY A 24 1.93 -11.02 -8.37
N LEU A 25 3.01 -11.37 -9.07
CA LEU A 25 3.16 -12.68 -9.69
C LEU A 25 3.44 -13.73 -8.61
N SER A 26 2.74 -14.87 -8.68
CA SER A 26 2.95 -16.02 -7.79
C SER A 26 2.79 -15.72 -6.28
N VAL A 27 2.10 -14.63 -5.93
CA VAL A 27 1.76 -14.27 -4.54
C VAL A 27 0.33 -14.71 -4.27
N VAL A 28 0.15 -15.58 -3.27
CA VAL A 28 -1.17 -15.98 -2.80
C VAL A 28 -1.80 -14.83 -2.03
N TYR A 29 -3.07 -14.53 -2.33
CA TYR A 29 -3.85 -13.51 -1.64
C TYR A 29 -5.32 -13.96 -1.54
N ASP A 30 -6.08 -13.33 -0.66
CA ASP A 30 -7.53 -13.54 -0.57
C ASP A 30 -8.22 -12.84 -1.75
N ASN A 31 -8.75 -13.63 -2.69
CA ASN A 31 -9.42 -13.16 -3.90
C ASN A 31 -10.95 -13.11 -3.78
N THR A 32 -11.49 -13.27 -2.57
CA THR A 32 -12.93 -13.21 -2.32
C THR A 32 -13.47 -11.78 -2.49
N ILE A 33 -14.78 -11.69 -2.76
CA ILE A 33 -15.48 -10.41 -2.84
C ILE A 33 -16.29 -10.22 -1.56
N ALA A 34 -16.00 -9.14 -0.82
CA ALA A 34 -16.78 -8.73 0.32
C ALA A 34 -17.97 -7.88 -0.15
N THR A 35 -19.18 -8.20 0.32
CA THR A 35 -20.41 -7.50 -0.04
C THR A 35 -21.18 -7.04 1.19
N THR A 36 -21.96 -5.97 1.02
CA THR A 36 -22.96 -5.51 1.98
C THR A 36 -24.14 -4.91 1.23
N ILE A 37 -25.25 -4.65 1.93
CA ILE A 37 -26.50 -4.17 1.35
C ILE A 37 -26.75 -2.74 1.79
N LEU A 38 -26.85 -1.84 0.82
CA LEU A 38 -27.46 -0.53 0.99
C LEU A 38 -28.97 -0.67 0.77
N GLN A 39 -29.75 -0.30 1.79
CA GLN A 39 -31.19 -0.49 1.81
C GLN A 39 -31.92 0.85 1.96
N TYR A 40 -32.88 1.12 1.09
CA TYR A 40 -33.85 2.21 1.30
C TYR A 40 -34.77 1.82 2.46
N ARG A 41 -35.15 2.79 3.31
CA ARG A 41 -35.99 2.52 4.50
C ARG A 41 -37.48 2.75 4.30
N GLU A 42 -37.87 3.24 3.12
CA GLU A 42 -39.26 3.56 2.80
C GLU A 42 -40.10 2.29 2.61
N ASN A 43 -41.43 2.45 2.57
CA ASN A 43 -42.32 1.34 2.31
C ASN A 43 -42.42 1.12 0.79
N TYR A 44 -41.69 0.12 0.28
CA TYR A 44 -41.69 -0.27 -1.13
C TYR A 44 -41.74 -1.79 -1.24
N THR A 45 -42.27 -2.29 -2.36
CA THR A 45 -42.16 -3.71 -2.71
C THR A 45 -40.75 -3.95 -3.25
N PRO A 46 -39.89 -4.74 -2.57
CA PRO A 46 -38.53 -4.97 -3.03
C PRO A 46 -38.53 -5.65 -4.40
N SER A 47 -37.57 -5.30 -5.25
CA SER A 47 -37.28 -6.10 -6.43
C SER A 47 -36.90 -7.52 -5.99
N SER A 48 -37.43 -8.54 -6.66
CA SER A 48 -37.15 -9.95 -6.34
C SER A 48 -35.70 -10.35 -6.67
N SER A 49 -35.01 -9.57 -7.51
CA SER A 49 -33.62 -9.81 -7.88
C SER A 49 -32.72 -8.64 -7.49
N LEU A 50 -31.66 -8.99 -6.76
CA LEU A 50 -30.57 -8.08 -6.41
C LEU A 50 -29.42 -8.31 -7.40
N SER A 51 -29.21 -7.37 -8.31
CA SER A 51 -28.13 -7.47 -9.30
C SER A 51 -26.82 -6.91 -8.74
N MET A 52 -25.76 -7.72 -8.81
CA MET A 52 -24.42 -7.28 -8.45
C MET A 52 -23.73 -6.67 -9.67
N GLN A 53 -23.21 -5.45 -9.52
CA GLN A 53 -22.38 -4.84 -10.56
C GLN A 53 -21.03 -5.54 -10.64
N SER A 54 -20.49 -5.67 -11.85
CA SER A 54 -19.17 -6.23 -12.06
C SER A 54 -18.09 -5.28 -11.52
N LEU A 55 -17.19 -5.81 -10.69
CA LEU A 55 -15.98 -5.10 -10.27
C LEU A 55 -14.88 -5.23 -11.34
N PRO A 56 -14.03 -4.20 -11.55
CA PRO A 56 -12.86 -4.32 -12.43
C PRO A 56 -12.00 -5.53 -12.06
N PRO A 57 -11.39 -6.24 -13.02
CA PRO A 57 -10.50 -7.38 -12.74
C PRO A 57 -9.49 -7.06 -11.64
N TYR A 58 -9.16 -8.05 -10.79
CA TYR A 58 -8.32 -7.83 -9.61
C TYR A 58 -6.91 -7.34 -9.96
N ASN A 59 -6.44 -7.57 -11.18
CA ASN A 59 -5.12 -7.19 -11.67
C ASN A 59 -5.18 -6.05 -12.71
N ASP A 60 -6.28 -5.30 -12.75
CA ASP A 60 -6.45 -4.17 -13.67
C ASP A 60 -5.67 -2.93 -13.18
N THR A 61 -4.37 -2.93 -13.49
CA THR A 61 -3.44 -1.84 -13.13
C THR A 61 -3.81 -0.52 -13.78
N GLU A 62 -4.41 -0.54 -14.97
CA GLU A 62 -4.82 0.67 -15.69
C GLU A 62 -5.95 1.38 -14.95
N VAL A 63 -6.98 0.64 -14.52
CA VAL A 63 -8.07 1.20 -13.71
C VAL A 63 -7.57 1.73 -12.37
N ALA A 64 -6.69 0.99 -11.67
CA ALA A 64 -6.10 1.44 -10.42
C ALA A 64 -5.29 2.75 -10.58
N THR A 65 -4.52 2.85 -11.67
CA THR A 65 -3.72 4.04 -12.00
C THR A 65 -4.61 5.22 -12.38
N SER A 66 -5.61 5.00 -13.23
CA SER A 66 -6.57 6.03 -13.66
C SER A 66 -7.39 6.59 -12.50
N PHE A 67 -7.69 5.78 -11.49
CA PHE A 67 -8.33 6.25 -10.26
C PHE A 67 -7.37 7.08 -9.41
N THR A 68 -6.17 6.56 -9.13
CA THR A 68 -5.19 7.19 -8.21
C THR A 68 -4.69 8.54 -8.73
N THR A 69 -4.48 8.68 -10.04
CA THR A 69 -4.01 9.92 -10.68
C THR A 69 -5.00 11.09 -10.60
N ARG A 70 -6.26 10.83 -10.20
CA ARG A 70 -7.27 11.88 -10.01
C ARG A 70 -7.16 12.58 -8.66
N PHE A 71 -6.42 12.03 -7.71
CA PHE A 71 -6.26 12.66 -6.40
C PHE A 71 -5.57 14.02 -6.53
N ARG A 72 -6.28 15.04 -6.07
CA ARG A 72 -5.83 16.43 -6.05
C ARG A 72 -6.33 17.07 -4.76
N ARG A 73 -5.54 17.97 -4.19
CA ARG A 73 -5.96 18.73 -3.01
C ARG A 73 -7.06 19.71 -3.41
N LEU A 74 -8.03 19.90 -2.52
CA LEU A 74 -9.00 20.99 -2.64
C LEU A 74 -8.28 22.32 -2.31
N ALA A 75 -7.66 22.94 -3.31
CA ALA A 75 -6.96 24.21 -3.17
C ALA A 75 -7.92 25.36 -3.51
N SER A 76 -8.43 26.02 -2.47
CA SER A 76 -9.35 27.17 -2.59
C SER A 76 -9.02 28.25 -1.55
N LYS A 77 -9.70 29.40 -1.60
CA LYS A 77 -9.52 30.45 -0.59
C LYS A 77 -9.90 29.99 0.83
N GLU A 78 -10.93 29.16 0.94
CA GLU A 78 -11.40 28.57 2.21
C GLU A 78 -10.55 27.37 2.65
N HIS A 79 -9.85 26.74 1.69
CA HIS A 79 -8.99 25.58 1.90
C HIS A 79 -7.60 25.87 1.32
N PRO A 80 -6.85 26.82 1.92
CA PRO A 80 -5.56 27.22 1.39
C PRO A 80 -4.58 26.05 1.41
N THR A 81 -3.66 26.10 0.46
CA THR A 81 -2.62 25.09 0.30
C THR A 81 -1.28 25.79 0.29
N ASP A 82 -0.37 25.31 1.12
CA ASP A 82 1.02 25.72 1.15
C ASP A 82 1.87 24.55 0.65
N VAL A 83 2.34 24.65 -0.59
CA VAL A 83 3.26 23.66 -1.18
C VAL A 83 4.64 24.29 -1.18
N LEU A 84 5.61 23.60 -0.57
CA LEU A 84 7.00 24.01 -0.61
C LEU A 84 7.51 23.99 -2.06
N LEU A 85 7.94 25.15 -2.54
CA LEU A 85 8.47 25.33 -3.91
C LEU A 85 9.99 25.12 -3.98
N THR A 86 10.66 25.10 -2.83
CA THR A 86 12.11 24.93 -2.72
C THR A 86 12.37 23.64 -1.95
N VAL A 87 13.25 22.80 -2.51
CA VAL A 87 13.62 21.51 -1.94
C VAL A 87 15.06 21.60 -1.45
N ASP A 88 15.26 21.48 -0.15
CA ASP A 88 16.59 21.54 0.48
C ASP A 88 17.33 20.20 0.40
N THR A 89 16.59 19.08 0.51
CA THR A 89 17.15 17.73 0.54
C THR A 89 16.36 16.82 -0.39
N HIS A 90 17.06 16.14 -1.29
CA HIS A 90 16.48 15.09 -2.14
C HIS A 90 16.75 13.73 -1.51
N VAL A 91 15.74 12.88 -1.48
CA VAL A 91 15.85 11.49 -1.00
C VAL A 91 15.31 10.57 -2.09
N TYR A 92 16.14 9.66 -2.54
CA TYR A 92 15.79 8.56 -3.42
C TYR A 92 15.75 7.26 -2.60
N THR A 93 14.54 6.72 -2.42
CA THR A 93 14.35 5.50 -1.63
C THR A 93 13.92 4.34 -2.53
N THR A 94 14.74 3.28 -2.60
CA THR A 94 14.30 2.00 -3.15
C THR A 94 13.51 1.25 -2.08
N ILE A 95 12.40 0.62 -2.48
CA ILE A 95 11.56 -0.20 -1.61
C ILE A 95 11.54 -1.61 -2.18
N SER A 96 11.99 -2.59 -1.39
CA SER A 96 12.20 -3.95 -1.87
C SER A 96 11.63 -4.98 -0.90
N VAL A 97 11.14 -6.08 -1.47
CA VAL A 97 11.00 -7.36 -0.75
C VAL A 97 12.30 -8.12 -0.94
N ASN A 98 12.83 -8.67 0.14
CA ASN A 98 14.14 -9.31 0.20
C ASN A 98 14.05 -10.69 0.84
N THR A 99 15.16 -11.40 0.82
CA THR A 99 15.38 -12.60 1.61
C THR A 99 16.63 -12.44 2.47
N LEU A 100 16.62 -13.08 3.63
CA LEU A 100 17.77 -13.21 4.52
C LEU A 100 18.09 -14.69 4.72
N PRO A 101 19.38 -15.06 4.84
CA PRO A 101 19.75 -16.44 5.13
C PRO A 101 19.05 -16.97 6.39
N CYS A 102 18.68 -18.24 6.36
CA CYS A 102 18.12 -18.97 7.49
C CYS A 102 19.07 -20.11 7.86
N ALA A 103 19.11 -20.48 9.14
CA ALA A 103 19.95 -21.60 9.56
C ALA A 103 19.49 -22.89 8.88
N SER A 104 20.41 -23.56 8.17
CA SER A 104 20.17 -24.82 7.47
C SER A 104 18.96 -24.80 6.52
N ASP A 105 18.71 -23.67 5.85
CA ASP A 105 17.61 -23.49 4.88
C ASP A 105 16.23 -23.90 5.43
N SER A 106 16.04 -23.74 6.74
CA SER A 106 14.87 -24.23 7.47
C SER A 106 13.63 -23.34 7.39
N CYS A 107 13.73 -22.18 6.73
CA CYS A 107 12.65 -21.22 6.64
C CYS A 107 11.75 -21.47 5.41
N ASN A 108 10.52 -20.97 5.45
CA ASN A 108 9.51 -21.18 4.39
C ASN A 108 9.62 -20.17 3.22
N GLY A 109 10.64 -19.31 3.20
CA GLY A 109 10.84 -18.38 2.09
C GLY A 109 11.46 -19.05 0.86
N PRO A 110 11.64 -18.29 -0.23
CA PRO A 110 12.28 -18.79 -1.44
C PRO A 110 13.64 -19.41 -1.12
N LEU A 111 13.94 -20.60 -1.65
CA LEU A 111 15.20 -21.31 -1.43
C LEU A 111 15.55 -21.54 0.06
N GLY A 112 14.56 -21.72 0.93
CA GLY A 112 14.79 -21.99 2.36
C GLY A 112 15.16 -20.76 3.20
N SER A 113 15.07 -19.56 2.61
CA SER A 113 15.42 -18.30 3.25
C SER A 113 14.29 -17.72 4.10
N ARG A 114 14.58 -16.66 4.88
CA ARG A 114 13.58 -15.87 5.59
C ARG A 114 13.19 -14.65 4.75
N LEU A 115 11.90 -14.39 4.58
CA LEU A 115 11.43 -13.15 3.95
C LEU A 115 11.83 -11.91 4.78
N SER A 116 12.11 -10.83 4.08
CA SER A 116 12.45 -9.53 4.64
C SER A 116 11.95 -8.42 3.71
N ALA A 117 12.07 -7.17 4.16
CA ALA A 117 11.87 -5.99 3.33
C ALA A 117 12.88 -4.93 3.72
N SER A 118 13.19 -4.04 2.78
CA SER A 118 14.18 -2.99 2.99
C SER A 118 13.78 -1.67 2.34
N MET A 119 14.36 -0.60 2.87
CA MET A 119 14.45 0.70 2.21
C MET A 119 15.92 1.04 2.02
N ASN A 120 16.34 1.37 0.79
CA ASN A 120 17.76 1.58 0.45
C ASN A 120 18.68 0.43 0.89
N ASN A 121 18.18 -0.82 0.78
CA ASN A 121 18.86 -2.05 1.21
C ASN A 121 19.20 -2.08 2.73
N ILE A 122 18.41 -1.38 3.54
CA ILE A 122 18.45 -1.48 5.01
C ILE A 122 17.12 -2.08 5.49
N SER A 123 17.20 -3.24 6.13
CA SER A 123 16.03 -3.86 6.76
C SER A 123 15.91 -3.37 8.20
N PHE A 124 14.80 -2.68 8.50
CA PHE A 124 14.57 -2.11 9.82
C PHE A 124 14.30 -3.21 10.86
N VAL A 125 15.09 -3.20 11.94
CA VAL A 125 14.88 -4.07 13.09
C VAL A 125 14.41 -3.22 14.26
N THR A 126 13.21 -3.52 14.77
CA THR A 126 12.65 -2.80 15.90
C THR A 126 13.55 -2.96 17.14
N PRO A 127 14.06 -1.85 17.72
CA PRO A 127 14.88 -1.93 18.92
C PRO A 127 14.05 -2.29 20.16
N SER A 128 14.72 -2.75 21.23
CA SER A 128 14.07 -3.05 22.51
C SER A 128 13.72 -1.79 23.34
N ILE A 129 14.33 -0.65 23.01
CA ILE A 129 14.04 0.67 23.58
C ILE A 129 13.46 1.54 22.47
N ASP A 130 12.32 2.19 22.71
CA ASP A 130 11.68 3.07 21.72
C ASP A 130 12.65 4.16 21.24
N ILE A 131 12.69 4.39 19.93
CA ILE A 131 13.57 5.41 19.31
C ILE A 131 13.34 6.78 19.94
N LEU A 132 12.07 7.18 20.15
CA LEU A 132 11.73 8.46 20.77
C LEU A 132 12.27 8.58 22.20
N LYS A 133 12.20 7.50 22.98
CA LYS A 133 12.72 7.45 24.35
C LYS A 133 14.24 7.53 24.35
N ALA A 134 14.89 6.77 23.47
CA ALA A 134 16.34 6.77 23.32
C ALA A 134 16.86 8.15 22.90
N TYR A 135 16.19 8.81 21.95
CA TYR A 135 16.49 10.18 21.54
C TYR A 135 16.39 11.16 22.71
N TYR A 136 15.25 11.21 23.41
CA TYR A 136 15.01 12.19 24.47
C TYR A 136 15.92 11.98 25.69
N ARG A 137 16.28 10.73 25.99
CA ARG A 137 17.15 10.37 27.11
C ARG A 137 18.63 10.23 26.71
N MET A 138 18.97 10.53 25.45
CA MET A 138 20.32 10.39 24.89
C MET A 138 20.94 9.00 25.13
N ILE A 139 20.12 7.94 25.04
CA ILE A 139 20.58 6.56 25.21
C ILE A 139 21.31 6.13 23.93
N ARG A 140 22.60 5.80 24.07
CA ARG A 140 23.45 5.39 22.94
C ARG A 140 23.22 3.92 22.56
N GLY A 141 23.50 3.58 21.31
CA GLY A 141 23.46 2.20 20.81
C GLY A 141 22.07 1.65 20.48
N VAL A 142 21.03 2.50 20.45
CA VAL A 142 19.66 2.08 20.13
C VAL A 142 19.33 2.24 18.63
N TYR A 143 19.79 3.33 18.03
CA TYR A 143 19.59 3.64 16.61
C TYR A 143 20.80 4.41 16.08
N THR A 144 20.95 4.45 14.76
CA THR A 144 21.92 5.28 14.05
C THR A 144 21.19 6.41 13.32
N ILE A 145 21.91 7.46 12.94
CA ILE A 145 21.36 8.69 12.31
C ILE A 145 21.81 8.84 10.85
N ASP A 146 22.27 7.75 10.25
CA ASP A 146 22.96 7.69 8.96
C ASP A 146 22.16 6.92 7.89
N PHE A 147 20.81 6.89 8.01
CA PHE A 147 19.98 6.35 6.94
C PHE A 147 20.26 7.12 5.64
N PRO A 148 20.60 6.43 4.53
CA PRO A 148 21.12 7.09 3.35
C PRO A 148 20.01 7.76 2.55
N ASN A 149 20.33 8.93 1.98
CA ASN A 149 19.44 9.63 1.06
C ASN A 149 19.29 8.92 -0.28
N ASP A 150 20.21 8.03 -0.64
CA ASP A 150 20.25 7.32 -1.93
C ASP A 150 20.48 5.81 -1.70
N PRO A 151 20.07 4.94 -2.65
CA PRO A 151 20.36 3.52 -2.55
C PRO A 151 21.88 3.30 -2.70
N PRO A 152 22.44 2.30 -1.99
CA PRO A 152 23.88 2.03 -2.06
C PRO A 152 24.35 1.57 -3.45
N TYR A 153 23.44 1.06 -4.28
CA TYR A 153 23.72 0.60 -5.64
C TYR A 153 22.59 0.99 -6.60
N TYR A 154 22.96 1.50 -7.77
CA TYR A 154 22.05 1.74 -8.87
C TYR A 154 22.03 0.56 -9.84
N PHE A 155 20.83 0.15 -10.22
CA PHE A 155 20.55 -0.83 -11.26
C PHE A 155 19.18 -0.48 -11.89
N ASN A 156 18.74 -1.26 -12.87
CA ASN A 156 17.37 -1.12 -13.37
C ASN A 156 16.38 -1.65 -12.30
N PHE A 157 15.92 -0.76 -11.42
CA PHE A 157 15.12 -1.10 -10.24
C PHE A 157 13.78 -1.78 -10.56
N THR A 158 13.28 -1.62 -11.79
CA THR A 158 11.98 -2.15 -12.23
C THR A 158 12.13 -3.12 -13.41
N ALA A 159 13.31 -3.71 -13.61
CA ALA A 159 13.46 -4.82 -14.55
C ALA A 159 12.71 -6.06 -14.04
N ASP A 160 12.27 -6.92 -14.96
CA ASP A 160 11.63 -8.21 -14.60
C ASP A 160 12.62 -9.12 -13.86
N ASP A 161 13.89 -9.10 -14.28
CA ASP A 161 14.98 -9.84 -13.66
C ASP A 161 15.89 -8.89 -12.85
N LEU A 162 15.80 -9.00 -11.53
CA LEU A 162 16.57 -8.16 -10.62
C LEU A 162 17.85 -8.88 -10.13
N PRO A 163 18.99 -8.18 -9.99
CA PRO A 163 20.21 -8.75 -9.45
C PRO A 163 20.06 -9.07 -7.96
N ILE A 164 20.01 -10.36 -7.61
CA ILE A 164 19.77 -10.86 -6.24
C ILE A 164 20.77 -10.28 -5.22
N GLU A 165 22.03 -10.05 -5.61
CA GLU A 165 23.08 -9.52 -4.72
C GLU A 165 22.93 -8.02 -4.38
N LYS A 166 22.08 -7.29 -5.12
CA LYS A 166 21.92 -5.83 -4.97
C LYS A 166 20.58 -5.42 -4.37
N LEU A 167 19.71 -6.39 -4.10
CA LEU A 167 18.39 -6.21 -3.52
C LEU A 167 18.47 -6.12 -2.01
#